data_AF-A0A953SJ77-F1
#
_entry.id   AF-A0A953SJ77-F1
#
_cell.length_a   1.000
_cell.length_b   1.000
_cell.length_c   1.000
_cell.angle_alpha   90.00
_cell.angle_beta   90.00
_cell.angle_gamma   90.00
#
_symmetry.space_group_name_H-M   'P 1'
#
loop_
_entity.id
_entity.type
_entity.pdbx_description
1 polymer ?
#
loop_
_entity_poly.entity_id
_entity_poly.type
_entity_poly.pdbx_seq_one_letter_code
_entity_poly.pdbx_strand_id
1 'polypeptide(L)'
;AALLLAGGVFLVRSQITVCDTDYMEGMIPHHSIAILTSERARIEGPRVRELADEIIEAQRREIKEMEWLIRDIRQNGIAHSDAEAAARPVPEFAATPEQPGRTREPRDPGP
;
A
#
# COMPACT_ATOMS: atom_id res chain seq x y z
N ALA A 1 -21.32 -24.45 27.23
CA ALA A 1 -20.47 -24.62 26.03
C ALA A 1 -20.98 -23.81 24.84
N ALA A 2 -22.22 -24.03 24.38
CA ALA A 2 -22.78 -23.32 23.21
C ALA A 2 -22.81 -21.79 23.33
N LEU A 3 -23.11 -21.23 24.51
CA LEU A 3 -23.11 -19.77 24.74
C LEU A 3 -21.69 -19.17 24.71
N LEU A 4 -20.68 -19.89 25.19
CA LEU A 4 -19.28 -19.46 25.14
C LEU A 4 -18.73 -19.54 23.70
N LEU A 5 -19.12 -20.59 22.96
CA LEU A 5 -18.80 -20.74 21.54
C LEU A 5 -19.51 -19.67 20.70
N ALA A 6 -20.78 -19.37 20.97
CA ALA A 6 -21.53 -18.33 20.26
C ALA A 6 -20.98 -16.93 20.58
N GLY A 7 -20.61 -16.64 21.82
CA GLY A 7 -19.95 -15.38 22.20
C GLY A 7 -18.55 -15.24 21.57
N GLY A 8 -17.76 -16.31 21.55
CA GLY A 8 -16.45 -16.34 20.88
C GLY A 8 -16.56 -16.18 19.36
N VAL A 9 -17.54 -16.85 18.73
CA VAL A 9 -17.82 -16.70 17.29
C VAL A 9 -18.37 -15.32 16.97
N PHE A 10 -19.18 -14.71 17.84
CA PHE A 10 -19.65 -13.33 17.68
C PHE A 10 -18.49 -12.34 17.73
N LEU A 11 -17.57 -12.48 18.70
CA LEU A 11 -16.37 -11.64 18.80
C LEU A 11 -15.40 -11.80 17.62
N VAL A 12 -15.27 -13.02 17.07
CA VAL A 12 -14.42 -13.27 15.89
C VAL A 12 -15.08 -12.85 14.58
N ARG A 13 -16.42 -12.82 14.53
CA ARG A 13 -17.22 -12.37 13.38
C ARG A 13 -17.56 -10.88 13.40
N SER A 14 -17.38 -10.20 14.52
CA SER A 14 -17.30 -8.76 14.57
C SER A 14 -15.96 -8.29 13.97
N GLN A 15 -15.77 -8.52 12.67
CA GLN A 15 -14.88 -7.69 11.83
C GLN A 15 -15.48 -6.28 11.65
N ILE A 16 -16.18 -5.77 12.67
CA ILE A 16 -16.87 -4.48 12.73
C ILE A 16 -15.87 -3.34 13.02
N THR A 17 -14.59 -3.67 13.28
CA THR A 17 -13.59 -2.72 13.76
C THR A 17 -12.35 -2.59 12.87
N VAL A 18 -12.37 -3.02 11.60
CA VAL A 18 -11.27 -2.62 10.70
C VAL A 18 -11.48 -1.14 10.41
N CYS A 19 -10.77 -0.29 11.15
CA CYS A 19 -10.78 1.15 10.94
C CYS A 19 -9.99 1.48 9.67
N ASP A 20 -10.26 2.62 9.03
CA ASP A 20 -9.53 3.08 7.84
C ASP A 20 -8.01 3.00 8.03
N THR A 21 -7.53 3.29 9.25
CA THR A 21 -6.12 3.16 9.62
C THR A 21 -5.62 1.72 9.59
N ASP A 22 -6.41 0.76 10.08
CA ASP A 22 -6.02 -0.66 10.14
C ASP A 22 -5.93 -1.26 8.72
N TYR A 23 -6.84 -0.83 7.83
CA TYR A 23 -6.78 -1.20 6.41
C TYR A 23 -5.46 -0.74 5.79
N MET A 24 -5.11 0.54 5.96
CA MET A 24 -3.89 1.12 5.37
C MET A 24 -2.62 0.55 6.02
N GLU A 25 -2.61 0.34 7.34
CA GLU A 25 -1.50 -0.29 8.06
C GLU A 25 -1.26 -1.74 7.60
N GLY A 26 -2.32 -2.46 7.20
CA GLY A 26 -2.21 -3.79 6.60
C GLY A 26 -1.80 -3.76 5.11
N MET A 27 -2.14 -2.71 4.37
CA MET A 27 -1.80 -2.59 2.94
C MET A 27 -0.37 -2.12 2.70
N ILE A 28 0.20 -1.28 3.56
CA ILE A 28 1.62 -0.88 3.46
C ILE A 28 2.59 -2.08 3.36
N PRO A 29 2.52 -3.10 4.25
CA PRO A 29 3.39 -4.28 4.12
C PRO A 29 3.01 -5.17 2.94
N HIS A 30 1.73 -5.29 2.58
CA HIS A 30 1.31 -6.02 1.38
C HIS A 30 1.98 -5.44 0.12
N HIS A 31 1.94 -4.12 -0.02
CA HIS A 31 2.61 -3.41 -1.11
C HIS A 31 4.14 -3.56 -1.06
N SER A 32 4.72 -3.45 0.12
CA SER A 32 6.17 -3.62 0.30
C SER A 32 6.65 -5.00 -0.19
N ILE A 33 5.85 -6.05 -0.01
CA ILE A 33 6.15 -7.40 -0.52
C ILE A 33 6.11 -7.44 -2.05
N ALA A 34 5.13 -6.78 -2.68
CA ALA A 34 5.03 -6.77 -4.14
C ALA A 34 6.15 -5.93 -4.78
N ILE A 35 6.57 -4.82 -4.16
CA ILE A 35 7.79 -4.09 -4.54
C ILE A 35 9.01 -5.03 -4.43
N LEU A 36 9.19 -5.69 -3.29
CA LEU A 36 10.33 -6.59 -3.06
C LEU A 36 10.38 -7.74 -4.06
N THR A 37 9.23 -8.34 -4.36
CA THR A 37 9.08 -9.40 -5.36
C THR A 37 9.48 -8.90 -6.74
N SER A 38 8.99 -7.72 -7.13
CA SER A 38 9.29 -7.08 -8.42
C SER A 38 10.78 -6.71 -8.55
N GLU A 39 11.39 -6.24 -7.46
CA GLU A 39 12.81 -5.89 -7.36
C GLU A 39 13.74 -7.11 -7.40
N ARG A 40 13.27 -8.30 -7.00
CA ARG A 40 14.09 -9.53 -6.96
C ARG A 40 13.80 -10.50 -8.09
N ALA A 41 12.72 -10.31 -8.83
CA ALA A 41 12.35 -11.18 -9.93
C ALA A 41 13.43 -11.20 -11.03
N ARG A 42 13.78 -12.40 -11.49
CA ARG A 42 14.67 -12.63 -12.65
C ARG A 42 13.83 -12.58 -13.93
N ILE A 43 13.52 -11.36 -14.38
CA ILE A 43 12.66 -11.13 -15.54
C ILE A 43 13.51 -10.90 -16.79
N GLU A 44 13.39 -11.76 -17.80
CA GLU A 44 14.10 -11.60 -19.08
C GLU A 44 13.29 -10.79 -20.10
N GLY A 45 11.97 -10.99 -20.13
CA GLY A 45 11.07 -10.37 -21.10
C GLY A 45 10.94 -8.85 -20.90
N PRO A 46 11.19 -8.01 -21.92
CA PRO A 46 11.15 -6.55 -21.76
C PRO A 46 9.76 -6.04 -21.35
N ARG A 47 8.69 -6.64 -21.89
CA ARG A 47 7.30 -6.29 -21.53
C ARG A 47 6.95 -6.60 -20.08
N VAL A 48 7.51 -7.68 -19.53
CA VAL A 48 7.26 -8.09 -18.13
C VAL A 48 8.09 -7.22 -17.18
N ARG A 49 9.27 -6.76 -17.63
CA ARG A 49 10.10 -5.82 -16.87
C ARG A 49 9.44 -4.46 -16.75
N GLU A 50 8.90 -3.94 -17.86
CA GLU A 50 8.12 -2.70 -17.87
C GLU A 50 6.95 -2.77 -16.89
N LEU A 51 6.18 -3.87 -16.91
CA LEU A 51 5.11 -4.10 -15.93
C LEU A 51 5.64 -4.11 -14.47
N ALA A 52 6.79 -4.75 -14.21
CA ALA A 52 7.36 -4.78 -12.86
C ALA A 52 7.80 -3.39 -12.37
N ASP A 53 8.34 -2.56 -13.27
CA ASP A 53 8.74 -1.19 -12.97
C ASP A 53 7.49 -0.31 -12.70
N GLU A 54 6.42 -0.47 -13.49
CA GLU A 54 5.13 0.20 -13.25
C GLU A 54 4.50 -0.20 -11.91
N ILE A 55 4.55 -1.49 -11.55
CA ILE A 55 4.06 -1.98 -10.25
C ILE A 55 4.85 -1.33 -9.11
N ILE A 56 6.18 -1.26 -9.21
CA ILE A 56 7.03 -0.65 -8.17
C ILE A 56 6.65 0.82 -7.98
N GLU A 57 6.55 1.59 -9.07
CA GLU A 57 6.22 3.01 -8.99
C GLU A 57 4.81 3.26 -8.45
N ALA A 58 3.82 2.48 -8.89
CA ALA A 58 2.46 2.57 -8.39
C ALA A 58 2.40 2.32 -6.88
N GLN A 59 3.01 1.22 -6.42
CA GLN A 59 2.91 0.83 -5.02
C GLN A 59 3.72 1.74 -4.09
N ARG A 60 4.85 2.30 -4.54
CA ARG A 60 5.58 3.31 -3.78
C ARG A 60 4.77 4.58 -3.58
N ARG A 61 4.00 5.01 -4.59
CA ARG A 61 3.08 6.15 -4.44
C ARG A 61 1.95 5.85 -3.48
N GLU A 62 1.32 4.70 -3.63
CA GLU A 62 0.19 4.27 -2.78
C GLU A 62 0.62 4.14 -1.31
N ILE A 63 1.84 3.66 -1.03
CA ILE A 63 2.40 3.66 0.33
C ILE A 63 2.48 5.08 0.90
N LYS A 64 2.98 6.06 0.14
CA LYS A 64 3.08 7.46 0.61
C LYS A 64 1.70 8.07 0.89
N GLU A 65 0.72 7.75 0.04
CA GLU A 65 -0.67 8.16 0.21
C GLU A 65 -1.28 7.58 1.49
N MET A 66 -1.14 6.26 1.69
CA MET A 66 -1.60 5.59 2.92
C MET A 66 -0.93 6.16 4.16
N GLU A 67 0.39 6.36 4.16
CA GLU A 67 1.11 6.96 5.28
C GLU A 67 0.62 8.39 5.58
N TRP A 68 0.28 9.16 4.54
CA TRP A 68 -0.27 10.50 4.70
C TRP A 68 -1.67 10.47 5.30
N LEU A 69 -2.56 9.62 4.77
CA LEU A 69 -3.93 9.45 5.27
C LEU A 69 -3.95 8.95 6.71
N ILE A 70 -3.09 7.99 7.07
CA ILE A 70 -2.94 7.54 8.46
C ILE A 70 -2.57 8.71 9.38
N ARG A 71 -1.60 9.54 8.98
CA ARG A 71 -1.18 10.71 9.79
C ARG A 71 -2.32 11.72 9.93
N ASP A 72 -3.01 12.00 8.83
CA ASP A 72 -4.10 12.95 8.79
C ASP A 72 -5.28 12.49 9.67
N ILE A 73 -5.73 11.24 9.55
CA ILE A 73 -6.79 10.67 10.40
C ILE A 73 -6.38 10.69 11.88
N ARG A 74 -5.13 10.36 12.21
CA ARG A 74 -4.64 10.40 13.60
C ARG A 74 -4.59 11.80 14.20
N GLN A 75 -4.38 12.84 13.38
CA GLN A 75 -4.28 14.23 13.83
C GLN A 75 -5.64 14.94 13.84
N ASN A 76 -6.46 14.69 12.83
CA ASN A 76 -7.64 15.49 12.50
C ASN A 76 -8.95 14.69 12.55
N GLY A 77 -8.89 13.36 12.70
CA GLY A 77 -10.04 12.48 12.63
C GLY A 77 -10.45 12.11 11.20
N ILE A 78 -11.41 11.18 11.11
CA ILE A 78 -11.96 10.71 9.84
C ILE A 78 -12.78 11.84 9.18
N ALA A 79 -12.59 12.05 7.87
CA ALA A 79 -13.51 12.87 7.09
C ALA A 79 -14.79 12.06 6.86
N HIS A 80 -15.91 12.52 7.39
CA HIS A 80 -17.21 11.86 7.23
C HIS A 80 -18.03 12.46 6.07
N SER A 81 -17.48 13.44 5.36
CA SER A 81 -18.10 14.08 4.21
C SER A 81 -17.08 14.49 3.13
N ASP A 82 -17.56 14.61 1.90
CA ASP A 82 -16.76 15.08 0.76
C ASP A 82 -16.20 16.49 1.00
N ALA A 83 -16.93 17.35 1.70
CA ALA A 83 -16.49 18.70 2.04
C ALA A 83 -15.29 18.68 3.01
N GLU A 84 -15.30 17.79 4.00
CA GLU A 84 -14.18 17.60 4.94
C GLU A 84 -12.98 16.96 4.27
N ALA A 85 -13.20 16.04 3.33
CA ALA A 85 -12.12 15.45 2.53
C ALA A 85 -11.49 16.50 1.59
N ALA A 86 -12.31 17.31 0.91
CA ALA A 86 -11.83 18.38 0.04
C ALA A 86 -11.05 19.47 0.78
N ALA A 87 -11.35 19.71 2.06
CA ALA A 87 -10.60 20.63 2.90
C ALA A 87 -9.20 20.12 3.28
N ARG A 88 -8.94 18.82 3.13
CA ARG A 88 -7.66 18.15 3.46
C ARG A 88 -7.22 17.29 2.26
N PRO A 89 -6.77 17.92 1.16
CA PRO A 89 -6.42 17.18 -0.04
C PRO A 89 -5.17 16.33 0.19
N VAL A 90 -5.23 15.08 -0.30
CA VAL A 90 -4.05 14.21 -0.40
C VAL A 90 -3.02 14.89 -1.33
N PRO A 91 -1.76 15.07 -0.91
CA PRO A 91 -0.72 15.62 -1.77
C PRO A 91 -0.50 14.75 -3.00
N GLU A 92 -0.10 15.37 -4.11
CA GLU A 92 0.32 14.62 -5.28
C GLU A 92 1.67 13.95 -4.98
N PHE A 93 1.62 12.65 -4.69
CA PHE A 93 2.82 11.82 -4.61
C PHE A 93 3.21 11.45 -6.03
N ALA A 94 4.03 12.28 -6.66
CA ALA A 94 4.62 11.95 -7.95
C ALA A 94 5.37 10.61 -7.86
N ALA A 95 5.21 9.78 -8.89
CA ALA A 95 6.21 8.76 -9.19
C ALA A 95 7.51 9.52 -9.39
N THR A 96 8.60 9.08 -8.77
CA THR A 96 9.84 9.88 -8.82
C THR A 96 10.22 10.04 -10.30
N PRO A 97 10.43 11.26 -10.84
CA PRO A 97 10.81 11.44 -12.24
C PRO A 97 12.24 10.92 -12.57
N GLU A 98 12.92 10.32 -11.60
CA GLU A 98 14.19 9.64 -11.78
C GLU A 98 13.91 8.13 -11.68
N GLN A 99 13.89 7.35 -12.76
CA GLN A 99 14.88 7.32 -13.83
C GLN A 99 14.32 6.81 -15.16
N PRO A 100 14.00 7.68 -16.12
CA PRO A 100 14.00 7.30 -17.53
C PRO A 100 15.46 7.06 -17.94
N GLY A 101 15.91 5.80 -17.88
CA GLY A 101 17.22 5.40 -18.38
C GLY A 101 18.36 5.43 -17.36
N ARG A 102 18.20 4.79 -16.19
CA ARG A 102 19.39 4.11 -15.63
C ARG A 102 19.85 3.17 -16.74
N THR A 103 21.05 3.37 -17.25
CA THR A 103 21.73 2.40 -18.11
C THR A 103 21.47 1.03 -17.50
N ARG A 104 20.91 0.14 -18.33
CA ARG A 104 20.50 -1.23 -17.99
C ARG A 104 21.73 -1.99 -17.51
N GLU A 105 22.17 -1.76 -16.28
CA GLU A 105 23.07 -2.67 -15.64
C GLU A 105 22.25 -3.94 -15.40
N PRO A 106 22.74 -5.11 -15.83
CA PRO A 106 22.13 -6.37 -15.47
C PRO A 106 21.94 -6.36 -13.95
N ARG A 107 20.70 -6.54 -13.50
CA ARG A 107 20.42 -6.73 -12.07
C ARG A 107 21.31 -7.89 -11.62
N ASP A 108 22.26 -7.61 -10.72
CA ASP A 108 23.26 -8.58 -10.24
C ASP A 108 22.53 -9.88 -9.85
N PRO A 109 22.85 -11.03 -10.47
CA PRO A 109 22.20 -12.28 -10.16
C PRO A 109 22.43 -12.74 -8.71
N GLY A 110 23.36 -12.13 -7.98
CA GLY A 110 23.78 -12.60 -6.66
C GLY A 110 24.47 -13.98 -6.74
N PRO A 111 25.17 -14.41 -5.67
CA PRO A 111 25.80 -15.72 -5.61
C PRO A 111 24.78 -16.88 -5.61
#